data_AF-A0A957UVC4-F1
#
_entry.id   AF-A0A957UVC4-F1
#
_cell.length_a   1.000
_cell.length_b   1.000
_cell.length_c   1.000
_cell.angle_alpha   90.00
_cell.angle_beta   90.00
_cell.angle_gamma   90.00
#
_symmetry.space_group_name_H-M   'P 1'
#
loop_
_entity.id
_entity.type
_entity.pdbx_description
1 polymer ?
#
loop_
_entity_poly.entity_id
_entity_poly.type
_entity_poly.pdbx_seq_one_letter_code
_entity_poly.pdbx_strand_id
1 'polypeptide(L)'
;MMSEVFCLDCDRKIKLPANAQEGDSITCTNCDAEFEIVSINPPKIEWMYDEYDDSDDWDDDDYDDDSDDNDDYEFDDEYDEDDRR
;
A
#
# COMPACT_ATOMS: atom_id res chain seq x y z
N MET A 1 -36.17 -4.48 14.84
CA MET A 1 -35.23 -5.39 15.54
C MET A 1 -33.87 -4.69 15.53
N MET A 2 -33.10 -4.77 16.61
CA MET A 2 -31.73 -4.20 16.64
C MET A 2 -30.78 -5.33 16.25
N SER A 3 -30.13 -5.21 15.10
CA SER A 3 -29.13 -6.17 14.64
C SER A 3 -27.76 -5.77 15.19
N GLU A 4 -26.92 -6.75 15.49
CA GLU A 4 -25.56 -6.53 16.00
C GLU A 4 -24.55 -7.32 15.17
N VAL A 5 -23.39 -6.70 14.94
CA VAL A 5 -22.24 -7.29 14.22
C VAL A 5 -20.97 -7.09 15.04
N PHE A 6 -19.93 -7.86 14.75
CA PHE A 6 -18.62 -7.64 15.34
C PHE A 6 -17.75 -6.80 14.39
N CYS A 7 -17.05 -5.83 14.95
CA CYS A 7 -16.03 -5.06 14.25
C CYS A 7 -14.90 -6.00 13.82
N LEU A 8 -14.46 -5.88 12.56
CA LEU A 8 -13.36 -6.69 12.01
C LEU A 8 -11.97 -6.23 12.48
N ASP A 9 -11.88 -5.06 13.11
CA ASP A 9 -10.64 -4.45 13.59
C ASP A 9 -10.40 -4.68 15.09
N CYS A 10 -11.39 -4.32 15.92
CA CYS A 10 -11.25 -4.35 17.39
C CYS A 10 -12.09 -5.42 18.10
N ASP A 11 -12.74 -6.32 17.34
CA ASP A 11 -13.59 -7.42 17.83
C ASP A 11 -14.76 -6.99 18.75
N ARG A 12 -15.11 -5.71 18.78
CA ARG A 12 -16.22 -5.19 19.59
C ARG A 12 -17.54 -5.21 18.84
N LYS A 13 -18.63 -5.28 19.59
CA LYS A 13 -19.99 -5.27 19.03
C LYS A 13 -20.34 -3.88 18.52
N ILE A 14 -20.78 -3.80 17.28
CA ILE A 14 -21.38 -2.64 16.65
C ILE A 14 -22.89 -2.86 16.59
N LYS A 15 -23.66 -1.87 17.05
CA LYS A 15 -25.13 -1.90 16.98
C LYS A 15 -25.57 -1.26 15.68
N LEU A 16 -26.28 -2.03 14.85
CA LEU A 16 -26.85 -1.51 13.62
C LEU A 16 -28.16 -0.75 13.91
N PRO A 17 -28.44 0.35 13.19
CA PRO A 17 -29.72 1.04 13.29
C PRO A 17 -30.87 0.11 12.85
N ALA A 18 -32.07 0.35 13.38
CA ALA A 18 -33.23 -0.50 13.10
C ALA A 18 -33.66 -0.48 11.62
N ASN A 19 -33.23 0.54 10.88
CA ASN A 19 -33.47 0.76 9.46
C ASN A 19 -32.19 0.57 8.62
N ALA A 20 -31.18 -0.14 9.14
CA ALA A 20 -29.98 -0.47 8.38
C ALA A 20 -30.33 -1.24 7.10
N GLN A 21 -29.72 -0.84 6.00
CA GLN A 21 -29.88 -1.43 4.68
C GLN A 21 -28.53 -1.94 4.15
N GLU A 22 -28.58 -2.84 3.19
CA GLU A 22 -27.40 -3.25 2.44
C GLU A 22 -26.89 -2.03 1.64
N GLY A 23 -25.59 -1.77 1.70
CA GLY A 23 -24.93 -0.58 1.15
C GLY A 23 -24.80 0.60 2.12
N ASP A 24 -25.37 0.54 3.32
CA ASP A 24 -25.18 1.60 4.32
C ASP A 24 -23.74 1.57 4.87
N SER A 25 -23.17 2.77 5.08
CA SER A 25 -21.92 2.95 5.81
C SER A 25 -22.16 2.98 7.33
N ILE A 26 -21.29 2.32 8.08
CA ILE A 26 -21.28 2.34 9.54
C ILE A 26 -19.87 2.57 10.07
N THR A 27 -19.79 3.27 11.21
CA THR A 27 -18.52 3.52 11.89
C THR A 27 -18.52 2.82 13.25
N CYS A 28 -17.42 2.15 13.58
CA CYS A 28 -17.23 1.53 14.88
C CYS A 28 -16.98 2.58 15.95
N THR A 29 -17.88 2.72 16.92
CA THR A 29 -17.75 3.67 18.04
C THR A 29 -16.58 3.41 19.01
N ASN A 30 -15.74 2.41 18.75
CA ASN A 30 -14.65 2.01 19.63
C ASN A 30 -13.24 2.19 19.05
N CYS A 31 -13.09 2.01 17.73
CA CYS A 31 -11.82 2.20 17.03
C CYS A 31 -11.94 3.15 15.84
N ASP A 32 -13.13 3.71 15.61
CA ASP A 32 -13.43 4.65 14.53
C ASP A 32 -13.27 4.08 13.10
N ALA A 33 -13.07 2.76 12.97
CA ALA A 33 -13.03 2.09 11.68
C ALA A 33 -14.39 2.11 10.96
N GLU A 34 -14.35 2.31 9.64
CA GLU A 34 -15.52 2.44 8.76
C GLU A 34 -15.76 1.15 7.95
N PHE A 35 -17.03 0.72 7.89
CA PHE A 35 -17.45 -0.53 7.23
C PHE A 35 -18.74 -0.32 6.43
N GLU A 36 -18.93 -1.12 5.39
CA GLU A 36 -20.16 -1.19 4.61
C GLU A 36 -20.99 -2.41 5.04
N ILE A 37 -22.31 -2.24 5.14
CA ILE A 37 -23.23 -3.36 5.39
C ILE A 37 -23.46 -4.11 4.07
N VAL A 38 -22.87 -5.29 3.92
CA VAL A 38 -23.07 -6.14 2.73
C VAL A 38 -24.24 -7.12 2.88
N SER A 39 -24.73 -7.35 4.12
CA SER A 39 -25.96 -8.10 4.36
C SER A 39 -26.65 -7.74 5.67
N ILE A 40 -27.98 -7.85 5.74
CA ILE A 40 -28.78 -7.53 6.95
C ILE A 40 -29.33 -8.76 7.70
N ASN A 41 -29.40 -9.93 7.06
CA ASN A 41 -29.94 -11.14 7.69
C ASN A 41 -29.34 -12.43 7.07
N PRO A 42 -28.27 -13.00 7.66
CA PRO A 42 -27.56 -12.53 8.85
C PRO A 42 -26.76 -11.25 8.59
N PRO A 43 -26.60 -10.36 9.59
CA PRO A 43 -25.91 -9.11 9.38
C PRO A 43 -24.41 -9.35 9.14
N LYS A 44 -23.87 -8.74 8.09
CA LYS A 44 -22.46 -8.84 7.66
C LYS A 44 -21.95 -7.48 7.24
N ILE A 45 -20.66 -7.24 7.51
CA ILE A 45 -19.97 -6.00 7.18
C ILE A 45 -18.67 -6.31 6.45
N GLU A 46 -18.25 -5.41 5.58
CA GLU A 46 -16.95 -5.43 4.89
C GLU A 46 -16.27 -4.07 5.01
N TRP A 47 -14.95 -4.03 4.84
CA TRP A 47 -14.19 -2.78 4.88
C TRP A 47 -14.66 -1.85 3.77
N MET A 48 -14.94 -0.58 4.11
CA MET A 48 -15.10 0.41 3.06
C MET A 48 -13.72 0.64 2.47
N TYR A 49 -13.59 0.52 1.15
CA TYR A 49 -12.43 1.06 0.47
C TYR A 49 -12.51 2.56 0.65
N ASP A 50 -11.66 3.10 1.54
CA ASP A 50 -11.50 4.53 1.63
C ASP A 50 -10.94 4.99 0.29
N GLU A 51 -11.73 5.74 -0.47
CA GLU A 51 -11.32 6.31 -1.76
C GLU A 51 -10.16 7.33 -1.58
N TYR A 52 -9.71 7.52 -0.32
CA TYR A 52 -8.65 8.42 0.12
C TYR A 52 -7.41 7.72 0.74
N ASP A 53 -7.22 6.41 0.56
CA ASP A 53 -5.89 5.81 0.75
C ASP A 53 -5.07 5.89 -0.56
N ASP A 54 -5.05 7.08 -1.18
CA ASP A 54 -4.03 7.49 -2.17
C ASP A 54 -2.89 8.22 -1.43
N SER A 55 -2.53 7.73 -0.25
CA SER A 55 -1.26 8.10 0.39
C SER A 55 -0.17 7.15 -0.11
N ASP A 56 -0.04 7.05 -1.43
CA ASP A 56 1.16 6.57 -2.11
C ASP A 56 2.25 7.66 -1.95
N ASP A 57 2.60 7.97 -0.70
CA ASP A 57 3.75 8.78 -0.31
C ASP A 57 5.00 7.89 -0.42
N TRP A 58 5.23 7.34 -1.61
CA TRP A 58 6.55 6.83 -1.99
C TRP A 58 7.35 8.04 -2.47
N ASP A 59 7.83 8.81 -1.50
CA ASP A 59 9.01 9.66 -1.66
C ASP A 59 10.22 8.73 -1.88
N ASP A 60 10.35 8.19 -3.10
CA ASP A 60 11.56 7.48 -3.54
C ASP A 60 12.53 8.54 -4.05
N ASP A 61 13.23 9.14 -3.09
CA ASP A 61 14.33 10.08 -3.27
C ASP A 61 15.31 9.62 -4.37
N ASP A 62 15.26 10.33 -5.49
CA ASP A 62 16.34 10.76 -6.40
C ASP A 62 17.74 10.17 -6.11
N TYR A 63 18.07 9.01 -6.73
CA TYR A 63 19.47 8.58 -6.88
C TYR A 63 20.03 9.15 -8.19
N ASP A 64 20.63 10.33 -8.05
CA ASP A 64 21.54 10.97 -9.01
C ASP A 64 22.82 10.12 -9.17
N ASP A 65 22.81 9.16 -10.11
CA ASP A 65 23.98 8.37 -10.50
C ASP A 65 24.83 9.14 -11.53
N ASP A 66 25.41 10.25 -11.10
CA ASP A 66 26.42 10.99 -11.87
C ASP A 66 27.80 10.34 -11.65
N SER A 67 27.98 9.14 -12.22
CA SER A 67 29.27 8.45 -12.26
C SER A 67 30.05 8.85 -13.52
N ASP A 68 30.43 10.12 -13.61
CA ASP A 68 31.48 10.60 -14.52
C ASP A 68 32.85 10.25 -13.89
N ASP A 69 33.30 9.01 -14.08
CA ASP A 69 34.68 8.58 -13.79
C ASP A 69 35.39 8.30 -15.12
N ASN A 70 35.90 9.39 -15.70
CA ASN A 70 36.81 9.39 -16.82
C ASN A 70 38.24 9.24 -16.28
N ASP A 71 38.77 8.02 -16.22
CA ASP A 71 40.20 7.78 -16.02
C ASP A 71 40.76 6.94 -17.18
N ASP A 72 41.01 7.65 -18.28
CA ASP A 72 42.30 7.77 -18.97
C ASP A 72 43.25 6.54 -18.92
N TYR A 73 42.97 5.53 -19.75
CA TYR A 73 43.97 4.50 -20.07
C TYR A 73 44.88 4.98 -21.21
N GLU A 74 45.81 5.89 -20.91
CA GLU A 74 46.97 6.15 -21.76
C GLU A 74 48.14 5.20 -21.42
N PHE A 75 48.58 4.51 -22.48
CA PHE A 75 49.99 4.21 -22.80
C PHE A 75 50.71 3.08 -22.03
N ASP A 76 51.21 2.08 -22.77
CA ASP A 76 52.66 1.99 -22.99
C ASP A 76 53.00 1.11 -24.21
N ASP A 77 53.34 1.79 -25.30
CA ASP A 77 54.04 1.19 -26.44
C ASP A 77 55.55 1.08 -26.10
N GLU A 78 56.02 -0.07 -25.62
CA GLU A 78 57.46 -0.41 -25.68
C GLU A 78 57.70 -1.85 -26.18
N TYR A 79 58.00 -1.90 -27.49
CA TYR A 79 59.02 -2.70 -28.19
C TYR A 79 59.70 -3.87 -27.44
N ASP A 80 59.81 -5.05 -28.07
CA ASP A 80 61.05 -5.44 -28.78
C ASP A 80 61.00 -6.85 -29.43
N GLU A 81 61.46 -6.88 -30.69
CA GLU A 81 62.17 -7.91 -31.49
C GLU A 81 61.87 -9.44 -31.48
N ASP A 82 62.15 -10.05 -32.65
CA ASP A 82 62.32 -11.50 -32.98
C ASP A 82 61.03 -12.32 -33.28
N ASP A 83 60.80 -12.96 -34.44
CA ASP A 83 61.67 -13.49 -35.48
C ASP A 83 60.87 -13.62 -36.78
N ARG A 84 61.46 -13.16 -37.89
CA ARG A 84 60.97 -13.49 -39.23
C ARG A 84 61.32 -14.95 -39.51
N ARG A 85 60.33 -15.82 -39.66
CA ARG A 85 60.52 -17.05 -40.44
C ARG A 85 59.27 -17.58 -41.13
#